data_AF-A0A7V8BVS1-F1
#
_entry.id   AF-A0A7V8BVS1-F1
#
_cell.length_a   1.000
_cell.length_b   1.000
_cell.length_c   1.000
_cell.angle_alpha   90.00
_cell.angle_beta   90.00
_cell.angle_gamma   90.00
#
_symmetry.space_group_name_H-M   'P 1'
#
loop_
_entity.id
_entity.type
_entity.pdbx_description
1 polymer ?
#
loop_
_entity_poly.entity_id
_entity_poly.type
_entity_poly.pdbx_seq_one_letter_code
_entity_poly.pdbx_strand_id
1 'polypeptide(L)'
;MNEDERYERARKQVQELKDFYIHLSIYIIFNAFAVFVGLSQGAGWWILALPVLWGIGLVAHAIDALPAATGWEERKIRELMAKEERKAKEDYFYEDKQS
;
A
#
# COMPACT_ATOMS: atom_id res chain seq x y z
N MET A 1 9.95 -25.23 -1.30
CA MET A 1 9.13 -24.06 -0.92
C MET A 1 7.73 -24.59 -0.70
N ASN A 2 7.27 -24.59 0.54
CA ASN A 2 5.91 -25.05 0.86
C ASN A 2 4.89 -23.96 0.48
N GLU A 3 3.64 -24.34 0.22
CA GLU A 3 2.57 -23.38 -0.13
C GLU A 3 2.41 -22.29 0.94
N ASP A 4 2.57 -22.66 2.22
CA ASP A 4 2.50 -21.73 3.35
C ASP A 4 3.59 -20.65 3.31
N GLU A 5 4.82 -21.01 2.93
CA GLU A 5 5.93 -20.04 2.82
C GLU A 5 5.71 -19.05 1.67
N ARG A 6 5.15 -19.53 0.55
CA ARG A 6 4.81 -18.67 -0.60
C ARG A 6 3.68 -17.71 -0.23
N TYR A 7 2.68 -18.20 0.50
CA TYR A 7 1.58 -17.39 0.98
C TYR A 7 2.05 -16.30 1.96
N GLU A 8 2.87 -16.64 2.95
CA GLU A 8 3.43 -15.65 3.89
C GLU A 8 4.27 -14.58 3.18
N ARG A 9 5.09 -14.99 2.19
CA ARG A 9 5.88 -14.05 1.41
C ARG A 9 4.99 -13.09 0.61
N ALA A 10 3.96 -13.62 -0.07
CA ALA A 10 3.01 -12.81 -0.81
C ALA A 10 2.23 -11.85 0.12
N ARG A 11 1.85 -12.30 1.32
CA ARG A 11 1.19 -11.47 2.33
C ARG A 11 2.08 -10.31 2.78
N LYS A 12 3.36 -10.56 3.12
CA LYS A 12 4.29 -9.50 3.53
C LYS A 12 4.45 -8.43 2.45
N GLN A 13 4.58 -8.82 1.19
CA GLN A 13 4.70 -7.88 0.07
C GLN A 13 3.46 -6.98 -0.07
N VAL A 14 2.26 -7.55 0.13
CA VAL A 14 1.02 -6.77 0.05
C VAL A 14 0.87 -5.83 1.25
N GLN A 15 1.33 -6.24 2.43
CA GLN A 15 1.34 -5.40 3.63
C GLN A 15 2.25 -4.17 3.46
N GLU A 16 3.49 -4.36 3.01
CA GLU A 16 4.41 -3.25 2.72
C GLU A 16 3.84 -2.29 1.67
N LEU A 17 3.18 -2.85 0.65
CA LEU A 17 2.53 -2.05 -0.39
C LEU A 17 1.37 -1.22 0.16
N LYS A 18 0.54 -1.80 1.03
CA LYS A 18 -0.55 -1.10 1.72
C LYS A 18 -0.02 0.07 2.54
N ASP A 19 1.02 -0.17 3.32
CA ASP A 19 1.64 0.87 4.16
C ASP A 19 2.15 2.00 3.27
N PHE A 20 2.84 1.70 2.17
CA PHE A 20 3.30 2.70 1.21
C PHE A 20 2.15 3.53 0.62
N TYR A 21 1.07 2.89 0.14
CA TYR A 21 -0.07 3.61 -0.44
C TYR A 21 -0.73 4.55 0.56
N ILE A 22 -0.77 4.17 1.84
CA ILE A 22 -1.35 4.98 2.91
C ILE A 22 -0.47 6.20 3.18
N HIS A 23 0.83 6.00 3.37
CA HIS A 23 1.78 7.10 3.57
C HIS A 23 1.74 8.07 2.39
N LEU A 24 1.69 7.55 1.16
CA LEU A 24 1.58 8.35 -0.06
C LEU A 24 0.24 9.11 -0.13
N SER A 25 -0.87 8.44 0.19
CA SER A 25 -2.20 9.07 0.15
C SER A 25 -2.28 10.23 1.14
N ILE A 26 -1.80 10.02 2.37
CA ILE A 26 -1.71 11.06 3.39
C ILE A 26 -0.79 12.18 2.90
N TYR A 27 0.40 11.86 2.39
CA TYR A 27 1.32 12.86 1.86
C TYR A 27 0.68 13.74 0.78
N ILE A 28 0.00 13.14 -0.20
CA ILE A 28 -0.67 13.87 -1.28
C ILE A 28 -1.80 14.75 -0.72
N ILE A 29 -2.64 14.23 0.17
CA ILE A 29 -3.75 14.99 0.77
C ILE A 29 -3.21 16.19 1.54
N PHE A 30 -2.14 16.02 2.30
CA PHE A 30 -1.54 17.10 3.10
C PHE A 30 -0.90 18.16 2.21
N ASN A 31 -0.20 17.74 1.15
CA ASN A 31 0.42 18.67 0.20
C ASN A 31 -0.66 19.47 -0.55
N ALA A 32 -1.68 18.79 -1.07
CA ALA A 32 -2.79 19.43 -1.76
C ALA A 32 -3.56 20.40 -0.85
N PHE A 33 -3.79 20.02 0.41
CA PHE A 33 -4.43 20.88 1.40
C PHE A 33 -3.58 22.11 1.74
N ALA A 34 -2.26 21.93 1.92
CA ALA A 34 -1.34 23.04 2.17
C ALA A 34 -1.33 24.06 1.02
N VAL A 35 -1.33 23.58 -0.23
CA VAL A 35 -1.41 24.43 -1.42
C VAL A 35 -2.76 25.14 -1.50
N PHE A 36 -3.88 24.43 -1.30
CA PHE A 36 -5.23 25.00 -1.37
C PHE A 36 -5.45 26.10 -0.33
N VAL A 37 -5.03 25.86 0.91
CA VAL A 37 -5.13 26.86 2.00
C VAL A 37 -4.18 28.04 1.74
N GLY A 38 -2.94 27.76 1.29
CA GLY A 38 -1.96 28.79 0.97
C GLY A 38 -2.44 29.78 -0.09
N LEU A 39 -3.27 29.33 -1.03
CA LEU A 39 -3.90 30.19 -2.04
C LEU A 39 -5.12 30.96 -1.51
N SER A 40 -5.76 30.49 -0.43
CA SER A 40 -7.09 30.96 -0.02
C SER A 40 -7.10 32.08 1.02
N GLN A 41 -6.15 32.15 1.97
CA GLN A 41 -6.37 32.94 3.19
C GLN A 41 -5.41 34.09 3.48
N GLY A 42 -4.18 34.14 2.94
CA GLY A 42 -3.19 35.18 3.30
C GLY A 42 -2.77 35.21 4.79
N ALA A 43 -3.50 34.52 5.67
CA ALA A 43 -3.16 34.19 7.04
C ALA A 43 -2.23 32.97 7.06
N GLY A 44 -1.23 33.00 7.95
CA GLY A 44 -0.14 32.04 7.99
C GLY A 44 -0.60 30.58 8.11
N TRP A 45 -0.07 29.75 7.23
CA TRP A 45 -0.24 28.30 7.07
C TRP A 45 -0.10 27.45 8.36
N TRP A 46 0.35 28.04 9.46
CA TRP A 46 0.75 27.32 10.66
C TRP A 46 -0.42 26.92 11.59
N ILE A 47 -1.56 27.62 11.56
CA ILE A 47 -2.71 27.35 12.45
C ILE A 47 -3.36 25.99 12.17
N LEU A 48 -3.33 25.53 10.92
CA LEU A 48 -3.88 24.24 10.53
C LEU A 48 -2.87 23.11 10.64
N ALA A 49 -1.57 23.38 10.80
CA ALA A 49 -0.54 22.36 10.93
C ALA A 49 -0.73 21.47 12.18
N LEU A 50 -1.26 22.05 13.26
CA LEU A 50 -1.53 21.35 14.52
C LEU A 50 -2.56 20.22 14.38
N PRO A 51 -3.84 20.47 14.02
CA PRO A 51 -4.83 19.40 13.87
C PRO A 51 -4.46 18.40 12.76
N VAL A 52 -3.70 18.85 11.77
CA VAL A 52 -3.24 18.06 10.62
C VAL A 52 -2.14 17.08 11.05
N LEU A 53 -1.15 17.49 11.82
CA LEU A 53 -0.12 16.59 12.39
C LEU A 53 -0.75 15.55 13.34
N TRP A 54 -1.67 15.98 14.19
CA TRP A 54 -2.41 15.09 15.09
C TRP A 54 -3.35 14.14 14.31
N GLY A 55 -3.87 14.58 13.16
CA GLY A 55 -4.66 13.75 12.25
C GLY A 55 -3.89 12.59 11.62
N ILE A 56 -2.60 12.77 11.27
CA ILE A 56 -1.76 11.67 10.74
C ILE A 56 -1.60 10.57 11.80
N GLY A 57 -1.25 10.96 13.03
CA GLY A 57 -1.05 10.01 14.11
C GLY A 57 -2.32 9.20 14.39
N LEU A 58 -3.49 9.87 14.34
CA LEU A 58 -4.78 9.21 14.54
C LEU A 58 -5.15 8.28 13.39
N VAL A 59 -4.88 8.67 12.14
CA VAL A 59 -5.17 7.86 10.95
C VAL A 59 -4.23 6.67 10.84
N ALA A 60 -2.94 6.83 11.14
CA ALA A 60 -1.98 5.72 11.19
C ALA A 60 -2.40 4.69 12.25
N HIS A 61 -2.77 5.14 13.45
CA HIS A 61 -3.24 4.26 14.52
C HIS A 61 -4.59 3.60 14.19
N ALA A 62 -5.49 4.30 13.49
CA ALA A 62 -6.75 3.75 13.02
C ALA A 62 -6.56 2.70 11.90
N ILE A 63 -5.48 2.77 11.14
CA ILE A 63 -5.16 1.84 10.06
C ILE A 63 -4.56 0.53 10.59
N ASP A 64 -3.72 0.60 11.62
CA ASP A 64 -3.32 -0.58 12.39
C ASP A 64 -4.52 -1.26 13.08
N ALA A 65 -5.50 -0.45 13.49
CA ALA A 65 -6.73 -0.92 14.13
C ALA A 65 -7.83 -1.36 13.14
N LEU A 66 -7.67 -1.18 11.82
CA LEU A 66 -8.65 -1.57 10.80
C LEU A 66 -8.35 -3.00 10.32
N PRO A 67 -9.14 -4.01 10.73
CA PRO A 67 -8.96 -5.37 10.26
C PRO A 67 -9.39 -5.47 8.80
N ALA A 68 -8.43 -5.54 7.87
CA ALA A 68 -8.57 -6.13 6.54
C ALA A 68 -9.89 -5.81 5.75
N ALA A 69 -10.43 -4.60 5.86
CA ALA A 69 -11.84 -4.35 5.56
C ALA A 69 -12.24 -4.41 4.07
N THR A 70 -11.30 -4.55 3.12
CA THR A 70 -11.62 -4.42 1.69
C THR A 70 -11.52 -5.70 0.88
N GLY A 71 -11.10 -6.84 1.47
CA GLY A 71 -10.86 -8.10 0.73
C GLY A 71 -9.86 -7.97 -0.43
N TRP A 72 -9.27 -6.78 -0.62
CA TRP A 72 -8.33 -6.45 -1.67
C TRP A 72 -6.98 -7.08 -1.39
N GLU A 73 -6.56 -7.11 -0.13
CA GLU A 73 -5.32 -7.74 0.32
C GLU A 73 -5.29 -9.21 -0.11
N GLU A 74 -6.33 -9.94 0.27
CA GLU A 74 -6.52 -11.35 -0.07
C GLU A 74 -6.56 -11.58 -1.61
N ARG A 75 -7.23 -10.69 -2.36
CA ARG A 75 -7.23 -10.74 -3.83
C ARG A 75 -5.83 -10.49 -4.41
N LYS A 76 -5.06 -9.59 -3.82
CA LYS A 76 -3.72 -9.23 -4.29
C LYS A 76 -2.71 -10.34 -3.98
N ILE A 77 -2.82 -10.97 -2.83
CA ILE A 77 -2.04 -12.18 -2.47
C ILE A 77 -2.30 -13.29 -3.49
N ARG A 78 -3.57 -13.58 -3.79
CA ARG A 78 -3.94 -14.57 -4.83
C ARG A 78 -3.41 -14.21 -6.21
N GLU A 79 -3.47 -12.93 -6.59
CA GLU A 79 -2.96 -12.47 -7.89
C GLU A 79 -1.43 -12.63 -7.99
N LEU A 80 -0.69 -12.35 -6.91
CA LEU A 80 0.76 -12.53 -6.85
C LEU A 80 1.13 -14.02 -6.96
N MET A 81 0.48 -14.88 -6.19
CA MET A 81 0.70 -16.33 -6.27
C MET A 81 0.44 -16.89 -7.68
N ALA A 82 -0.65 -16.46 -8.33
CA ALA A 82 -0.98 -16.87 -9.69
C ALA A 82 0.02 -16.32 -10.74
N LYS A 83 0.61 -15.14 -10.52
CA LYS A 83 1.67 -14.60 -11.37
C LYS A 83 2.97 -15.40 -11.25
N GLU A 84 3.35 -15.78 -10.03
CA GLU A 84 4.52 -16.64 -9.81
C GLU A 84 4.36 -18.01 -10.49
N GLU A 85 3.18 -18.62 -10.39
CA GLU A 85 2.91 -19.92 -11.04
C GLU A 85 2.96 -19.84 -12.56
N ARG A 86 2.44 -18.76 -13.14
CA ARG A 86 2.52 -18.54 -14.59
C ARG A 86 3.97 -18.38 -15.05
N LYS A 87 4.76 -17.58 -14.34
CA LYS A 87 6.20 -17.43 -14.63
C LYS A 87 6.94 -18.76 -14.55
N ALA A 88 6.70 -19.55 -13.49
CA ALA A 88 7.33 -20.86 -13.34
C ALA A 88 6.98 -21.83 -14.50
N LYS A 89 5.73 -21.78 -15.00
CA LYS A 89 5.31 -22.57 -16.17
C LYS A 89 5.93 -22.07 -17.47
N GLU A 90 6.02 -20.75 -17.65
CA GLU A 90 6.64 -20.14 -18.82
C GLU A 90 8.14 -20.46 -18.89
N ASP A 91 8.85 -20.36 -17.77
CA ASP A 91 10.28 -20.68 -17.67
C ASP A 91 10.52 -22.18 -17.98
N TYR A 92 9.71 -23.07 -17.41
CA TYR A 92 9.76 -24.51 -17.70
C TYR A 92 9.54 -24.83 -19.19
N PHE A 93 8.56 -24.18 -19.82
CA PHE A 93 8.26 -24.37 -21.23
C PHE A 93 9.36 -23.80 -22.14
N TYR A 94 10.05 -22.74 -21.72
CA TYR A 94 11.20 -22.18 -22.43
C TYR A 94 12.43 -23.10 -22.36
N GLU A 95 12.71 -23.70 -21.21
CA GLU A 95 13.83 -24.64 -21.05
C GLU A 95 13.63 -25.93 -21.87
N ASP A 96 12.42 -26.51 -21.87
CA ASP A 96 12.07 -27.71 -22.65
C ASP A 96 12.21 -27.52 -24.17
N LYS A 97 11.85 -26.34 -24.68
CA LYS A 97 12.00 -26.00 -26.11
C LYS A 97 13.45 -25.79 -26.56
N GLN A 98 14.37 -25.59 -25.64
CA GLN A 98 15.80 -25.36 -25.94
C GLN A 98 16.68 -26.61 -25.75
N SER A 99 16.16 -27.68 -25.12
CA SER A 99 16.83 -28.98 -24.98
C SER A 99 16.59 -29.90 -26.18
#